data_AF-A2RH83-F1
#
_entry.id   AF-A2RH83-F1
#
_cell.length_a   1.000
_cell.length_b   1.000
_cell.length_c   1.000
_cell.angle_alpha   90.00
_cell.angle_beta   90.00
_cell.angle_gamma   90.00
#
_symmetry.space_group_name_H-M   'P 1'
#
loop_
_entity.id
_entity.type
_entity.pdbx_description
1 polymer ?
#
loop_
_entity_poly.entity_id
_entity_poly.type
_entity_poly.pdbx_seq_one_letter_code
_entity_poly.pdbx_strand_id
1 'polypeptide(L)' 'MVSLGWRAEGIAFYSSTSNETPIYRLYNPNATVGTHFYTQSSAERDSLVRAGWHYEGTAWYGG' A
#
# COMPACT_ATOMS: atom_id res chain seq x y z
N MET A 1 -36.24 -12.16 -27.94
CA MET A 1 -36.22 -12.38 -26.47
C MET A 1 -34.86 -11.86 -26.01
N VAL A 2 -34.84 -10.64 -25.45
CA VAL A 2 -33.59 -9.94 -25.09
C VAL A 2 -32.98 -10.62 -23.87
N SER A 3 -31.76 -11.11 -24.07
CA SER A 3 -30.89 -11.72 -23.07
C SER A 3 -30.46 -10.66 -22.06
N LEU A 4 -30.85 -10.88 -20.80
CA LEU A 4 -30.20 -10.49 -19.55
C LEU A 4 -29.29 -9.25 -19.65
N GLY A 5 -29.88 -8.09 -19.33
CA GLY A 5 -29.18 -6.83 -19.14
C GLY A 5 -28.25 -6.87 -17.93
N TRP A 6 -27.09 -7.49 -18.09
CA TRP A 6 -25.90 -7.12 -17.35
C TRP A 6 -25.28 -5.94 -18.09
N ARG A 7 -25.62 -4.72 -17.67
CA ARG A 7 -24.81 -3.56 -17.98
C ARG A 7 -23.44 -3.81 -17.36
N ALA A 8 -22.48 -4.20 -18.18
CA ALA A 8 -21.08 -4.25 -17.80
C ALA A 8 -20.63 -2.81 -17.52
N GLU A 9 -20.89 -2.33 -16.31
CA GLU A 9 -20.10 -1.25 -15.73
C GLU A 9 -18.68 -1.82 -15.61
N GLY A 10 -17.78 -1.19 -16.37
CA GLY A 10 -16.49 -1.73 -16.79
C GLY A 10 -15.74 -2.48 -15.69
N ILE A 11 -15.42 -3.73 -15.98
CA ILE A 11 -14.25 -4.46 -15.46
C ILE A 11 -14.02 -4.22 -13.95
N ALA A 12 -14.90 -4.80 -13.13
CA ALA A 12 -14.50 -5.18 -11.77
C ALA A 12 -13.38 -6.21 -11.91
N PHE A 13 -12.24 -5.95 -11.26
CA PHE A 13 -11.00 -6.72 -11.31
C PHE A 13 -10.16 -6.54 -12.58
N TYR A 14 -9.51 -5.37 -12.67
CA TYR A 14 -8.11 -5.42 -13.08
C TYR A 14 -7.35 -6.20 -12.00
N SER A 15 -7.27 -7.52 -12.13
CA SER A 15 -6.06 -8.22 -11.68
C SER A 15 -4.97 -7.83 -12.68
N SER A 16 -4.58 -6.55 -12.65
CA SER A 16 -3.39 -6.10 -13.35
C SER A 16 -2.24 -6.81 -12.68
N THR A 17 -1.77 -7.87 -13.35
CA THR A 17 -0.60 -8.72 -13.11
C THR A 17 0.72 -7.93 -12.98
N SER A 18 0.68 -6.65 -12.61
CA SER A 18 1.84 -5.75 -12.48
C SER A 18 1.61 -4.57 -11.52
N ASN A 19 0.53 -4.53 -10.72
CA ASN A 19 0.36 -3.53 -9.66
C ASN A 19 0.86 -4.06 -8.31
N GLU A 20 2.10 -4.57 -8.31
CA GLU A 20 2.87 -4.84 -7.11
C GLU A 20 3.01 -3.53 -6.33
N THR A 21 2.10 -3.30 -5.38
CA THR A 21 2.12 -2.04 -4.63
C THR A 21 3.20 -2.17 -3.55
N PRO A 22 4.28 -1.36 -3.60
CA PRO A 22 5.36 -1.46 -2.65
C PRO A 22 4.86 -1.08 -1.25
N ILE A 23 4.92 -2.01 -0.30
CA ILE A 23 4.70 -1.72 1.11
C ILE A 23 6.01 -1.23 1.71
N TYR A 24 6.06 0.03 2.12
CA TYR A 24 7.16 0.60 2.89
C TYR A 24 7.03 0.21 4.37
N ARG A 25 8.12 -0.26 4.96
CA ARG A 25 8.21 -0.48 6.42
C ARG A 25 9.06 0.60 7.05
N LEU A 26 8.47 1.26 8.04
CA LEU A 26 9.13 2.26 8.86
C LEU A 26 9.16 1.77 10.30
N TYR A 27 10.32 1.93 10.93
CA TYR A 27 10.54 1.63 12.33
C TYR A 27 10.52 2.91 13.15
N ASN A 28 9.75 2.94 14.24
CA ASN A 28 9.76 4.06 15.18
C ASN A 28 10.64 3.75 16.40
N PRO A 29 11.87 4.26 16.48
CA PRO A 29 12.70 4.13 17.68
C PRO A 29 12.19 4.98 18.86
N ASN A 30 11.36 6.00 18.60
CA ASN A 30 10.82 6.89 19.64
C ASN A 30 9.55 6.34 20.31
N ALA A 31 8.95 5.29 19.74
CA ALA A 31 7.83 4.61 20.40
C ALA A 31 8.38 3.77 21.57
N THR A 32 7.72 3.86 22.74
CA THR A 32 8.06 3.09 23.96
C THR A 32 8.17 1.58 23.70
N VAL A 33 7.50 1.11 22.65
CA VAL A 33 7.62 -0.25 22.11
C VAL A 33 7.95 -0.05 20.64
N GLY A 34 9.14 -0.47 20.19
CA GLY A 34 9.60 -0.30 18.81
C GLY A 34 8.52 -0.80 17.83
N THR A 35 7.81 0.16 17.23
CA THR A 35 6.61 -0.11 16.43
C THR A 35 6.96 -0.03 14.96
N HIS A 36 6.50 -1.03 14.19
CA HIS A 36 6.62 -1.05 12.75
C HIS A 36 5.35 -0.49 12.13
N PHE A 37 5.49 0.48 11.24
CA PHE A 37 4.40 1.01 10.43
C PHE A 37 4.57 0.62 8.98
N TYR A 38 3.48 0.17 8.37
CA TYR A 38 3.44 -0.29 7.00
C TYR A 38 2.56 0.65 6.20
N THR A 39 3.12 1.28 5.18
CA THR A 39 2.37 2.20 4.30
C THR A 39 2.74 1.98 2.85
N GLN A 40 1.75 2.12 1.97
CA GLN A 40 1.92 2.14 0.52
C GLN A 40 2.16 3.56 0.00
N SER A 41 1.86 4.56 0.82
CA SER A 41 1.91 5.96 0.46
C SER A 41 3.33 6.50 0.65
N SER A 42 3.97 6.88 -0.45
CA SER A 42 5.29 7.52 -0.44
C SER A 42 5.30 8.86 0.30
N ALA A 43 4.19 9.62 0.24
CA ALA A 43 4.01 10.86 0.99
C ALA A 43 3.94 10.61 2.50
N GLU A 44 3.26 9.55 2.92
CA GLU A 44 3.12 9.18 4.33
C GLU A 44 4.46 8.68 4.88
N ARG A 45 5.19 7.88 4.09
CA ARG A 45 6.58 7.52 4.37
C ARG A 45 7.44 8.76 4.58
N ASP A 46 7.39 9.75 3.69
CA ASP A 46 8.20 10.97 3.80
C ASP A 46 7.86 11.77 5.07
N SER A 47 6.56 11.93 5.36
CA SER A 47 6.09 12.58 6.59
C SER A 47 6.60 11.88 7.85
N LEU A 48 6.57 10.54 7.88
CA LEU A 48 7.06 9.74 9.00
C LEU A 48 8.59 9.82 9.14
N VAL A 49 9.33 9.77 8.03
CA VAL A 49 10.79 9.97 8.04
C VAL A 49 11.14 11.34 8.61
N ARG A 50 10.40 12.40 8.21
CA ARG A 50 10.56 13.75 8.78
C ARG A 50 10.19 13.83 10.26
N ALA A 51 9.23 12.99 10.70
CA ALA A 51 8.88 12.85 12.10
C ALA A 51 9.93 12.06 12.92
N GLY A 52 11.02 11.61 12.31
CA GLY A 52 12.10 10.88 12.99
C GLY A 52 11.96 9.37 12.96
N TRP A 53 11.11 8.83 12.08
CA TRP A 53 11.02 7.39 11.86
C TRP A 53 12.16 6.90 10.97
N HIS A 54 12.66 5.71 11.25
CA HIS A 54 13.68 5.07 10.46
C HIS A 54 13.04 4.28 9.31
N TYR A 55 13.26 4.72 8.08
CA TYR A 55 12.85 3.96 6.91
C TYR A 55 13.81 2.79 6.72
N GLU A 56 13.30 1.56 6.86
CA GLU A 56 14.10 0.35 6.67
C GLU A 56 14.13 -0.13 5.21
N GLY A 57 13.12 0.27 4.41
CA GLY A 57 12.99 -0.17 3.03
C GLY A 57 11.58 -0.65 2.69
N THR A 58 11.44 -1.21 1.49
CA THR A 58 10.22 -1.92 1.07
C THR A 58 10.20 -3.29 1.73
N ALA A 59 9.18 -3.59 2.52
CA ALA A 59 9.11 -4.87 3.23
C ALA A 59 8.58 -6.01 2.36
N TRP A 60 7.57 -5.73 1.53
CA TRP A 60 7.11 -6.66 0.50
C TRP A 60 6.30 -5.91 -0.56
N TYR A 61 6.12 -6.56 -1.70
CA TYR A 61 5.21 -6.13 -2.74
C TYR A 61 3.90 -6.90 -2.56
N GLY A 62 2.79 -6.18 -2.37
CA GLY A 62 1.47 -6.79 -2.28
C GLY A 62 0.92 -7.01 -3.69
N GLY A 63 0.60 -8.26 -4.03
CA GLY A 63 -0.01 -8.70 -5.28
C GLY A 63 -1.36 -9.36 -5.06
#